data_AF-F0Z2I9-F1
#
_entry.id   AF-F0Z2I9-F1
#
_cell.length_a   1.000
_cell.length_b   1.000
_cell.length_c   1.000
_cell.angle_alpha   90.00
_cell.angle_beta   90.00
_cell.angle_gamma   90.00
#
_symmetry.space_group_name_H-M   'P 1'
#
loop_
_entity.id
_entity.type
_entity.pdbx_description
1 polymer ?
#
loop_
_entity_poly.entity_id
_entity_poly.type
_entity_poly.pdbx_seq_one_letter_code
_entity_poly.pdbx_strand_id
1 'polypeptide(L)'
;MLLTEKWRDKRVCCMGDSLTQAGVWTQRLSQNLGCRVYSHCKGGLKMREIVDGGVGAEGVLPPLSATVLEGMDLVIFFAGYNDREDTDAASALQYCIDTIYDRLEEAGNLTCRILIVTPHCVGRYSYIDADGYEEYPPGSGRSLKKMADIMEEVAADNSIPVCNLWKTSGINRRTWSVYGAVPGDDMVHCSNQGYELIGDVISGAVVRSFGV
;
A
#
# COMPACT_ATOMS: atom_id res chain seq x y z
N MET A 1 -8.33 12.83 -26.08
CA MET A 1 -7.20 13.24 -25.21
C MET A 1 -7.16 12.24 -24.07
N LEU A 2 -6.13 11.39 -24.00
CA LEU A 2 -6.07 10.33 -22.98
C LEU A 2 -5.82 10.98 -21.61
N LEU A 3 -6.57 10.57 -20.59
CA LEU A 3 -6.57 11.08 -19.19
C LEU A 3 -5.23 10.87 -18.44
N THR A 4 -4.12 10.66 -19.15
CA THR A 4 -2.87 10.10 -18.62
C THR A 4 -1.63 10.90 -19.01
N GLU A 5 -1.76 12.01 -19.75
CA GLU A 5 -0.59 12.80 -20.21
C GLU A 5 0.23 13.39 -19.06
N LYS A 6 -0.39 13.86 -17.97
CA LYS A 6 0.34 14.40 -16.81
C LYS A 6 1.25 13.40 -16.12
N TRP A 7 0.84 12.13 -16.11
CA TRP A 7 1.53 11.07 -15.38
C TRP A 7 2.56 10.32 -16.23
N ARG A 8 2.57 10.59 -17.54
CA ARG A 8 3.57 10.04 -18.45
C ARG A 8 4.98 10.43 -18.00
N ASP A 9 5.87 9.45 -17.94
CA ASP A 9 7.28 9.57 -17.53
C ASP A 9 7.52 10.06 -16.10
N LYS A 10 6.47 10.34 -15.32
CA LYS A 10 6.58 10.69 -13.89
C LYS A 10 7.19 9.56 -13.10
N ARG A 11 8.04 9.89 -12.12
CA ARG A 11 8.74 8.91 -11.28
C ARG A 11 7.91 8.64 -10.04
N VAL A 12 7.50 7.38 -9.85
CA VAL A 12 6.64 6.96 -8.75
C VAL A 12 7.35 5.94 -7.89
N CYS A 13 7.58 6.27 -6.61
CA CYS A 13 8.10 5.34 -5.62
C CYS A 13 6.94 4.54 -5.00
N CYS A 14 6.86 3.25 -5.30
CA CYS A 14 5.88 2.33 -4.72
C CYS A 14 6.52 1.60 -3.54
N MET A 15 6.03 1.89 -2.34
CA MET A 15 6.47 1.32 -1.07
C MET A 15 5.49 0.28 -0.57
N GLY A 16 5.97 -0.80 0.05
CA GLY A 16 5.08 -1.80 0.65
C GLY A 16 5.72 -3.12 1.03
N ASP A 17 4.86 -4.11 1.23
CA ASP A 17 5.19 -5.47 1.64
C ASP A 17 5.24 -6.44 0.43
N SER A 18 4.84 -7.70 0.64
CA SER A 18 4.81 -8.74 -0.39
C SER A 18 3.82 -8.41 -1.52
N LEU A 19 2.73 -7.69 -1.23
CA LEU A 19 1.76 -7.28 -2.23
C LEU A 19 2.40 -6.33 -3.26
N THR A 20 3.29 -5.46 -2.82
CA THR A 20 4.08 -4.57 -3.69
C THR A 20 5.24 -5.29 -4.34
N GLN A 21 5.91 -6.20 -3.62
CA GLN A 21 7.01 -6.98 -4.17
C GLN A 21 6.58 -7.90 -5.31
N ALA A 22 5.33 -8.36 -5.34
CA ALA A 22 4.77 -9.16 -6.43
C ALA A 22 4.87 -8.47 -7.81
N GLY A 23 4.94 -7.13 -7.84
CA GLY A 23 5.21 -6.35 -9.06
C GLY A 23 4.05 -6.24 -10.05
N VAL A 24 2.94 -6.96 -9.85
CA VAL A 24 1.82 -6.99 -10.81
C VAL A 24 1.01 -5.70 -10.78
N TRP A 25 0.61 -5.22 -9.59
CA TRP A 25 -0.19 -3.99 -9.49
C TRP A 25 0.62 -2.74 -9.87
N THR A 26 1.91 -2.72 -9.57
CA THR A 26 2.81 -1.62 -9.94
C THR A 26 3.08 -1.59 -11.45
N GLN A 27 3.20 -2.76 -12.09
CA GLN A 27 3.23 -2.84 -13.55
C GLN A 27 1.94 -2.32 -14.15
N ARG A 28 0.78 -2.69 -13.60
CA ARG A 28 -0.52 -2.21 -14.06
C ARG A 28 -0.67 -0.68 -13.89
N LEU A 29 -0.20 -0.13 -12.77
CA LEU A 29 -0.11 1.33 -12.55
C LEU A 29 0.71 2.01 -13.66
N SER A 30 1.90 1.47 -13.95
CA SER A 30 2.78 1.99 -15.00
C SER A 30 2.12 1.94 -16.38
N GLN A 31 1.41 0.85 -16.72
CA GLN A 31 0.67 0.73 -17.98
C GLN A 31 -0.46 1.76 -18.08
N ASN A 32 -1.22 1.94 -17.01
CA ASN A 32 -2.36 2.85 -16.97
C ASN A 32 -1.94 4.32 -17.05
N LEU A 33 -0.89 4.69 -16.33
CA LEU A 33 -0.49 6.10 -16.18
C LEU A 33 0.68 6.50 -17.08
N GLY A 34 1.39 5.55 -17.68
CA GLY A 34 2.63 5.80 -18.42
C GLY A 34 3.79 6.26 -17.55
N CYS A 35 3.71 6.05 -16.23
CA CYS A 35 4.72 6.47 -15.27
C CYS A 35 5.88 5.46 -15.15
N ARG A 36 7.00 5.88 -14.57
CA ARG A 36 8.16 5.06 -14.25
C ARG A 36 8.11 4.66 -12.78
N VAL A 37 7.95 3.38 -12.51
CA VAL A 37 7.90 2.87 -11.13
C VAL A 37 9.29 2.57 -10.60
N TYR A 38 9.54 3.01 -9.38
CA TYR A 38 10.62 2.56 -8.50
C TYR A 38 10.00 1.80 -7.33
N SER A 39 10.52 0.62 -7.00
CA SER A 39 9.98 -0.21 -5.91
C SER A 39 10.88 -0.14 -4.68
N HIS A 40 10.30 0.21 -3.53
CA HIS A 40 10.93 0.18 -2.21
C HIS A 40 10.11 -0.73 -1.29
N CYS A 41 10.27 -2.05 -1.45
CA CYS A 41 9.38 -3.02 -0.84
C CYS A 41 10.08 -4.33 -0.51
N LYS A 42 9.54 -5.04 0.49
CA LYS A 42 9.99 -6.38 0.86
C LYS A 42 8.91 -7.16 1.62
N GLY A 43 8.77 -8.43 1.28
CA GLY A 43 7.74 -9.33 1.78
C GLY A 43 7.82 -9.57 3.28
N GLY A 44 6.66 -9.48 3.94
CA GLY A 44 6.52 -9.71 5.37
C GLY A 44 6.85 -8.52 6.27
N LEU A 45 7.24 -7.37 5.71
CA LEU A 45 7.52 -6.17 6.51
C LEU A 45 6.24 -5.47 6.98
N LYS A 46 6.29 -4.94 8.19
CA LYS A 46 5.32 -4.00 8.78
C LYS A 46 5.58 -2.57 8.30
N MET A 47 4.66 -1.65 8.58
CA MET A 47 4.76 -0.24 8.14
C MET A 47 6.11 0.40 8.48
N ARG A 48 6.54 0.33 9.75
CA ARG A 48 7.79 0.96 10.20
C ARG A 48 9.02 0.35 9.54
N GLU A 49 9.05 -0.97 9.36
CA GLU A 49 10.17 -1.67 8.72
C GLU A 49 10.31 -1.31 7.24
N ILE A 50 9.23 -0.86 6.58
CA ILE A 50 9.32 -0.36 5.21
C ILE A 50 10.12 0.94 5.14
N VAL A 51 10.04 1.82 6.14
CA VAL A 51 10.79 3.10 6.16
C VAL A 51 12.14 2.99 6.87
N ASP A 52 12.24 2.20 7.94
CA ASP A 52 13.48 2.00 8.71
C ASP A 52 14.41 0.96 8.08
N GLY A 53 13.90 0.18 7.14
CA GLY A 53 14.56 -1.02 6.65
C GLY A 53 14.32 -2.20 7.60
N GLY A 54 14.44 -3.41 7.05
CA GLY A 54 14.09 -4.62 7.79
C GLY A 54 14.51 -5.88 7.06
N VAL A 55 14.40 -7.00 7.77
CA VAL A 55 14.63 -8.34 7.22
C VAL A 55 13.28 -9.01 7.09
N GLY A 56 12.74 -9.00 5.88
CA GLY A 56 11.51 -9.70 5.54
C GLY A 56 11.78 -11.19 5.26
N ALA A 57 10.71 -11.95 5.05
CA ALA A 57 10.80 -13.36 4.68
C ALA A 57 11.56 -13.59 3.37
N GLU A 58 11.60 -12.57 2.50
CA GLU A 58 12.18 -12.62 1.15
C GLU A 58 13.45 -11.75 1.01
N GLY A 59 14.11 -11.47 2.13
CA GLY A 59 15.40 -10.77 2.18
C GLY A 59 15.35 -9.40 2.85
N VAL A 60 16.37 -8.58 2.58
CA VAL A 60 16.61 -7.33 3.30
C VAL A 60 16.11 -6.14 2.48
N LEU A 61 15.42 -5.20 3.13
CA LEU A 61 15.14 -3.86 2.63
C LEU A 61 16.05 -2.88 3.38
N PRO A 62 16.90 -2.08 2.70
CA PRO A 62 17.62 -1.00 3.36
C PRO A 62 16.63 0.10 3.82
N PRO A 63 17.01 0.92 4.82
CA PRO A 63 16.23 2.08 5.21
C PRO A 63 15.91 2.99 4.02
N LEU A 64 14.75 3.64 4.06
CA LEU A 64 14.38 4.67 3.10
C LEU A 64 15.39 5.82 3.21
N SER A 65 16.05 6.15 2.10
CA SER A 65 17.02 7.24 2.04
C SER A 65 16.51 8.41 1.22
N ALA A 66 17.03 9.61 1.48
CA ALA A 66 16.75 10.80 0.68
C ALA A 66 17.02 10.57 -0.82
N THR A 67 18.09 9.84 -1.16
CA THR A 67 18.45 9.50 -2.55
C THR A 67 17.37 8.70 -3.27
N VAL A 68 16.64 7.82 -2.57
CA VAL A 68 15.50 7.10 -3.18
C VAL A 68 14.38 8.07 -3.58
N LEU A 69 14.19 9.13 -2.83
CA LEU A 69 13.11 10.10 -3.05
C LEU A 69 13.52 11.31 -3.91
N GLU A 70 14.80 11.40 -4.29
CA GLU A 70 15.31 12.47 -5.15
C GLU A 70 14.63 12.46 -6.52
N GLY A 71 13.92 13.56 -6.82
CA GLY A 71 13.20 13.74 -8.09
C GLY A 71 12.01 12.79 -8.31
N MET A 72 11.50 12.16 -7.25
CA MET A 72 10.22 11.44 -7.30
C MET A 72 9.04 12.41 -7.39
N ASP A 73 8.06 12.13 -8.22
CA ASP A 73 6.84 12.94 -8.35
C ASP A 73 5.72 12.47 -7.41
N LEU A 74 5.74 11.19 -7.03
CA LEU A 74 4.74 10.56 -6.17
C LEU A 74 5.36 9.41 -5.36
N VAL A 75 5.01 9.33 -4.08
CA VAL A 75 5.16 8.15 -3.22
C VAL A 75 3.79 7.50 -3.05
N ILE A 76 3.71 6.19 -3.27
CA ILE A 76 2.53 5.37 -2.95
C ILE A 76 2.93 4.42 -1.84
N PHE A 77 2.32 4.55 -0.67
CA PHE A 77 2.59 3.70 0.50
C PHE A 77 1.45 2.71 0.69
N PHE A 78 1.68 1.44 0.32
CA PHE A 78 0.71 0.36 0.44
C PHE A 78 1.18 -0.67 1.47
N ALA A 79 0.59 -0.62 2.66
CA ALA A 79 1.03 -1.40 3.82
C ALA A 79 -0.12 -1.65 4.81
N GLY A 80 0.19 -2.35 5.91
CA GLY A 80 -0.67 -2.52 7.09
C GLY A 80 -1.11 -3.95 7.35
N TYR A 81 -1.14 -4.83 6.36
CA TYR A 81 -1.55 -6.22 6.58
C TYR A 81 -0.71 -6.92 7.67
N ASN A 82 0.60 -6.66 7.69
CA ASN A 82 1.52 -7.25 8.66
C ASN A 82 1.44 -6.62 10.06
N ASP A 83 0.87 -5.42 10.18
CA ASP A 83 0.65 -4.69 11.42
C ASP A 83 -0.63 -5.13 12.14
N ARG A 84 -1.37 -6.12 11.59
CA ARG A 84 -2.68 -6.58 12.12
C ARG A 84 -2.63 -6.99 13.60
N GLU A 85 -1.47 -7.44 14.08
CA GLU A 85 -1.25 -7.85 15.47
C GLU A 85 -0.79 -6.71 16.37
N ASP A 86 -0.55 -5.51 15.83
CA ASP A 86 0.00 -4.38 16.56
C ASP A 86 -1.11 -3.55 17.20
N THR A 87 -0.81 -2.97 18.36
CA THR A 87 -1.80 -2.23 19.16
C THR A 87 -1.97 -0.79 18.69
N ASP A 88 -1.05 -0.28 17.86
CA ASP A 88 -0.95 1.15 17.56
C ASP A 88 -0.65 1.42 16.07
N ALA A 89 -1.56 0.99 15.20
CA ALA A 89 -1.48 1.24 13.76
C ALA A 89 -1.48 2.74 13.44
N ALA A 90 -2.11 3.57 14.28
CA ALA A 90 -2.14 5.02 14.09
C ALA A 90 -0.74 5.63 14.24
N SER A 91 -0.06 5.34 15.35
CA SER A 91 1.32 5.77 15.58
C SER A 91 2.29 5.19 14.56
N ALA A 92 2.10 3.94 14.14
CA ALA A 92 2.93 3.33 13.10
C ALA A 92 2.81 4.09 11.76
N LEU A 93 1.59 4.40 11.31
CA LEU A 93 1.40 5.16 10.08
C LEU A 93 1.90 6.60 10.21
N GLN A 94 1.61 7.30 11.32
CA GLN A 94 2.11 8.66 11.54
C GLN A 94 3.63 8.71 11.46
N TYR A 95 4.31 7.77 12.13
CA TYR A 95 5.77 7.65 12.07
C TYR A 95 6.29 7.47 10.64
N CYS A 96 5.60 6.66 9.82
CA CYS A 96 5.98 6.46 8.43
C CYS A 96 5.79 7.73 7.60
N ILE A 97 4.69 8.46 7.83
CA ILE A 97 4.42 9.75 7.17
C ILE A 97 5.53 10.76 7.51
N ASP A 98 5.83 10.92 8.79
CA ASP A 98 6.89 11.82 9.27
C ASP A 98 8.24 11.44 8.64
N THR A 99 8.58 10.15 8.66
CA THR A 99 9.83 9.65 8.07
C THR A 99 9.91 9.91 6.56
N ILE A 100 8.80 9.72 5.82
CA ILE A 100 8.78 10.05 4.38
C ILE A 100 8.99 11.54 4.16
N TYR A 101 8.33 12.42 4.95
CA TYR A 101 8.53 13.86 4.85
C TYR A 101 9.95 14.29 5.21
N ASP A 102 10.55 13.74 6.27
CA ASP A 102 11.94 14.01 6.63
C ASP A 102 12.89 13.67 5.47
N ARG A 103 12.72 12.49 4.86
CA ARG A 103 13.54 12.07 3.71
C ARG A 103 13.27 12.91 2.47
N LEU A 104 12.05 13.41 2.27
CA LEU A 104 11.72 14.35 1.19
C LEU A 104 12.34 15.73 1.42
N GLU A 105 12.37 16.22 2.65
CA GLU A 105 13.02 17.48 3.03
C GLU A 105 14.54 17.39 2.81
N GLU A 106 15.17 16.32 3.28
CA GLU A 106 16.59 16.04 3.04
C GLU A 106 16.93 15.94 1.54
N ALA A 107 16.01 15.40 0.74
CA ALA A 107 16.15 15.32 -0.72
C ALA A 107 15.86 16.64 -1.44
N GLY A 108 15.41 17.68 -0.74
CA GLY A 108 14.94 18.93 -1.35
C GLY A 108 13.71 18.76 -2.25
N ASN A 109 12.86 17.76 -1.99
CA ASN A 109 11.77 17.33 -2.86
C ASN A 109 10.38 17.34 -2.19
N LEU A 110 10.08 18.33 -1.36
CA LEU A 110 8.74 18.49 -0.74
C LEU A 110 7.60 18.77 -1.74
N THR A 111 7.90 18.87 -3.04
CA THR A 111 6.89 18.90 -4.11
C THR A 111 6.38 17.51 -4.50
N CYS A 112 7.07 16.45 -4.04
CA CYS A 112 6.62 15.07 -4.20
C CYS A 112 5.27 14.89 -3.50
N ARG A 113 4.34 14.21 -4.17
CA ARG A 113 3.02 13.89 -3.61
C ARG A 113 3.09 12.58 -2.84
N ILE A 114 2.19 12.37 -1.89
CA ILE A 114 2.06 11.10 -1.15
C ILE A 114 0.62 10.59 -1.31
N LEU A 115 0.46 9.29 -1.58
CA LEU A 115 -0.81 8.58 -1.55
C LEU A 115 -0.69 7.41 -0.57
N ILE A 116 -1.56 7.36 0.43
CA ILE A 116 -1.69 6.21 1.33
C ILE A 116 -2.66 5.21 0.72
N VAL A 117 -2.33 3.92 0.76
CA VAL A 117 -3.17 2.82 0.28
C VAL A 117 -3.42 1.87 1.45
N THR A 118 -4.69 1.67 1.80
CA THR A 118 -5.06 0.75 2.90
C THR A 118 -4.99 -0.71 2.44
N PRO A 119 -4.87 -1.68 3.35
CA PRO A 119 -5.08 -3.09 3.04
C PRO A 119 -6.42 -3.29 2.32
N HIS A 120 -6.44 -4.17 1.32
CA HIS A 120 -7.69 -4.59 0.70
C HIS A 120 -8.44 -5.56 1.62
N CYS A 121 -9.69 -5.88 1.29
CA CYS A 121 -10.45 -6.87 2.03
C CYS A 121 -9.90 -8.27 1.77
N VAL A 122 -9.06 -8.78 2.67
CA VAL A 122 -8.41 -10.09 2.58
C VAL A 122 -9.29 -11.21 3.14
N GLY A 123 -9.17 -12.40 2.55
CA GLY A 123 -9.65 -13.63 3.15
C GLY A 123 -8.62 -14.22 4.13
N ARG A 124 -8.75 -15.52 4.42
CA ARG A 124 -7.82 -16.23 5.31
C ARG A 124 -6.51 -16.57 4.60
N TYR A 125 -5.48 -16.79 5.41
CA TYR A 125 -4.22 -17.37 4.99
C TYR A 125 -3.97 -18.67 5.74
N SER A 126 -3.20 -19.60 5.16
CA SER A 126 -2.98 -20.96 5.67
C SER A 126 -2.60 -21.07 7.16
N TYR A 127 -1.93 -20.05 7.70
CA TYR A 127 -1.50 -19.98 9.10
C TYR A 127 -2.16 -18.84 9.90
N ILE A 128 -3.13 -18.13 9.32
CA ILE A 128 -3.90 -17.07 9.98
C ILE A 128 -5.38 -17.39 9.82
N ASP A 129 -5.98 -17.98 10.85
CA ASP A 129 -7.40 -18.34 10.90
C ASP A 129 -8.29 -17.14 11.27
N ALA A 130 -8.12 -16.03 10.54
CA ALA A 130 -8.96 -14.85 10.62
C ALA A 130 -9.00 -14.15 9.26
N ASP A 131 -10.20 -13.88 8.75
CA ASP A 131 -10.35 -13.00 7.59
C ASP A 131 -10.25 -11.52 8.01
N GLY A 132 -10.22 -10.59 7.06
CA GLY A 132 -10.02 -9.18 7.38
C GLY A 132 -11.13 -8.52 8.23
N TYR A 133 -12.29 -9.16 8.39
CA TYR A 133 -13.38 -8.67 9.24
C TYR A 133 -13.27 -9.20 10.67
N GLU A 134 -12.69 -10.38 10.83
CA GLU A 134 -12.52 -11.05 12.12
C GLU A 134 -11.48 -10.32 12.97
N GLU A 135 -11.60 -10.49 14.29
CA GLU A 135 -10.61 -9.94 15.19
C GLU A 135 -9.34 -10.78 15.16
N TYR A 136 -8.21 -10.10 15.08
CA TYR A 136 -6.92 -10.78 15.11
C TYR A 136 -5.89 -9.94 15.86
N PRO A 137 -5.30 -10.47 16.95
CA PRO A 137 -5.71 -11.66 17.69
C PRO A 137 -7.18 -11.57 18.21
N PRO A 138 -7.87 -12.71 18.39
CA PRO A 138 -9.25 -12.72 18.91
C PRO A 138 -9.40 -12.02 20.26
N GLY A 139 -10.47 -11.24 20.43
CA GLY A 139 -10.76 -10.52 21.67
C GLY A 139 -9.94 -9.22 21.84
N SER A 140 -9.11 -8.87 20.86
CA SER A 140 -8.30 -7.66 20.92
C SER A 140 -9.04 -6.40 20.48
N GLY A 141 -10.24 -6.52 19.91
CA GLY A 141 -10.95 -5.38 19.34
C GLY A 141 -10.34 -4.88 18.03
N ARG A 142 -9.36 -5.56 17.44
CA ARG A 142 -8.64 -5.14 16.22
C ARG A 142 -9.02 -6.01 15.03
N SER A 143 -9.21 -5.40 13.87
CA SER A 143 -9.41 -6.10 12.60
C SER A 143 -8.82 -5.28 11.46
N LEU A 144 -8.58 -5.89 10.29
CA LEU A 144 -8.06 -5.16 9.13
C LEU A 144 -9.05 -4.10 8.64
N LYS A 145 -10.36 -4.34 8.79
CA LYS A 145 -11.36 -3.28 8.59
C LYS A 145 -11.05 -2.05 9.45
N LYS A 146 -10.90 -2.24 10.77
CA LYS A 146 -10.64 -1.15 11.71
C LYS A 146 -9.31 -0.47 11.42
N MET A 147 -8.30 -1.23 11.00
CA MET A 147 -7.03 -0.67 10.56
C MET A 147 -7.18 0.23 9.33
N ALA A 148 -7.95 -0.19 8.32
CA ALA A 148 -8.20 0.65 7.15
C ALA A 148 -8.95 1.94 7.51
N ASP A 149 -9.84 1.90 8.51
CA ASP A 149 -10.51 3.09 9.05
C ASP A 149 -9.50 4.01 9.79
N ILE A 150 -8.61 3.45 10.63
CA ILE A 150 -7.54 4.19 11.32
C ILE A 150 -6.58 4.86 10.35
N MET A 151 -6.13 4.14 9.31
CA MET A 151 -5.21 4.68 8.31
C MET A 151 -5.83 5.85 7.53
N GLU A 152 -7.14 5.80 7.30
CA GLU A 152 -7.88 6.87 6.62
C GLU A 152 -7.94 8.13 7.49
N GLU A 153 -8.17 7.98 8.80
CA GLU A 153 -8.16 9.07 9.78
C GLU A 153 -6.78 9.74 9.89
N VAL A 154 -5.72 8.96 10.12
CA VAL A 154 -4.35 9.50 10.23
C VAL A 154 -3.92 10.22 8.95
N ALA A 155 -4.21 9.66 7.77
CA ALA A 155 -3.88 10.33 6.52
C ALA A 155 -4.67 11.64 6.34
N ALA A 156 -5.94 11.69 6.76
CA ALA A 156 -6.74 12.91 6.73
C ALA A 156 -6.18 13.99 7.66
N ASP A 157 -5.72 13.64 8.87
CA ASP A 157 -5.06 14.56 9.81
C ASP A 157 -3.79 15.19 9.22
N ASN A 158 -3.10 14.46 8.33
CA ASN A 158 -1.91 14.93 7.60
C ASN A 158 -2.24 15.58 6.24
N SER A 159 -3.52 15.72 5.88
CA SER A 159 -3.97 16.21 4.56
C SER A 159 -3.44 15.39 3.37
N ILE A 160 -3.26 14.08 3.57
CA ILE A 160 -2.78 13.14 2.54
C ILE A 160 -3.96 12.35 1.98
N PRO A 161 -4.12 12.25 0.64
CA PRO A 161 -5.18 11.44 0.06
C PRO A 161 -4.98 9.96 0.31
N VAL A 162 -6.11 9.24 0.38
CA VAL A 162 -6.17 7.80 0.65
C VAL A 162 -6.85 7.07 -0.50
N CYS A 163 -6.23 5.97 -0.94
CA CYS A 163 -6.88 4.92 -1.71
C CYS A 163 -7.33 3.82 -0.75
N ASN A 164 -8.59 3.90 -0.28
CA ASN A 164 -9.12 2.94 0.67
C ASN A 164 -9.55 1.64 -0.04
N LEU A 165 -8.61 0.71 -0.27
CA LEU A 165 -8.89 -0.54 -0.98
C LEU A 165 -9.90 -1.41 -0.24
N TRP A 166 -9.92 -1.39 1.09
CA TRP A 166 -10.95 -2.07 1.87
C TRP A 166 -12.36 -1.68 1.41
N LYS A 167 -12.61 -0.37 1.23
CA LYS A 167 -13.93 0.16 0.88
C LYS A 167 -14.20 0.18 -0.63
N THR A 168 -13.18 0.31 -1.46
CA THR A 168 -13.33 0.70 -2.88
C THR A 168 -12.77 -0.28 -3.89
N SER A 169 -12.02 -1.31 -3.48
CA SER A 169 -11.40 -2.25 -4.43
C SER A 169 -12.38 -3.15 -5.18
N GLY A 170 -13.56 -3.43 -4.59
CA GLY A 170 -14.47 -4.46 -5.08
C GLY A 170 -14.07 -5.90 -4.69
N ILE A 171 -12.92 -6.08 -4.03
CA ILE A 171 -12.54 -7.36 -3.40
C ILE A 171 -13.29 -7.49 -2.07
N ASN A 172 -13.96 -8.62 -1.85
CA ASN A 172 -14.71 -8.92 -0.62
C ASN A 172 -14.98 -10.43 -0.51
N ARG A 173 -15.66 -10.86 0.57
CA ARG A 173 -16.06 -12.26 0.86
C ARG A 173 -16.66 -13.03 -0.32
N ARG A 174 -17.37 -12.35 -1.23
CA ARG A 174 -18.01 -12.98 -2.40
C ARG A 174 -17.11 -13.04 -3.63
N THR A 175 -15.97 -12.37 -3.62
CA THR A 175 -15.07 -12.25 -4.77
C THR A 175 -13.66 -12.76 -4.51
N TRP A 176 -13.35 -13.22 -3.29
CA TRP A 176 -12.05 -13.85 -2.97
C TRP A 176 -11.71 -15.06 -3.83
N SER A 177 -12.69 -15.85 -4.25
CA SER A 177 -12.45 -16.99 -5.14
C SER A 177 -11.96 -16.58 -6.55
N VAL A 178 -12.07 -15.30 -6.89
CA VAL A 178 -11.61 -14.72 -8.16
C VAL A 178 -10.29 -13.96 -7.97
N TYR A 179 -10.24 -13.13 -6.92
CA TYR A 179 -9.14 -12.18 -6.73
C TYR A 179 -8.06 -12.63 -5.75
N GLY A 180 -8.32 -13.63 -4.90
CA GLY A 180 -7.30 -14.25 -4.05
C GLY A 180 -6.37 -15.17 -4.85
N ALA A 181 -5.12 -15.31 -4.40
CA ALA A 181 -4.11 -16.11 -5.08
C ALA A 181 -4.48 -17.60 -5.13
N VAL A 182 -4.88 -18.16 -3.99
CA VAL A 182 -5.31 -19.55 -3.85
C VAL A 182 -6.59 -19.58 -3.02
N PRO A 183 -7.77 -19.76 -3.64
CA PRO A 183 -9.05 -19.78 -2.91
C PRO A 183 -9.05 -20.80 -1.78
N GLY A 184 -9.32 -20.33 -0.56
CA GLY A 184 -9.35 -21.16 0.65
C GLY A 184 -7.99 -21.39 1.33
N ASP A 185 -6.89 -20.90 0.77
CA ASP A 185 -5.54 -21.11 1.30
C ASP A 185 -4.73 -19.81 1.39
N ASP A 186 -4.58 -19.08 0.28
CA ASP A 186 -3.94 -17.76 0.21
C ASP A 186 -4.89 -16.74 -0.41
N MET A 187 -5.68 -16.11 0.46
CA MET A 187 -6.59 -15.02 0.10
C MET A 187 -6.11 -13.67 0.66
N VAL A 188 -4.81 -13.60 1.00
CA VAL A 188 -4.11 -12.36 1.35
C VAL A 188 -3.37 -11.84 0.13
N HIS A 189 -2.55 -12.69 -0.49
CA HIS A 189 -2.01 -12.39 -1.80
C HIS A 189 -3.11 -12.52 -2.85
N CYS A 190 -2.93 -11.78 -3.93
CA CYS A 190 -3.89 -11.75 -5.01
C CYS A 190 -3.50 -12.67 -6.15
N SER A 191 -4.49 -13.14 -6.90
CA SER A 191 -4.27 -13.63 -8.26
C SER A 191 -3.78 -12.49 -9.15
N ASN A 192 -3.28 -12.79 -10.36
CA ASN A 192 -2.93 -11.74 -11.32
C ASN A 192 -4.10 -10.78 -11.56
N GLN A 193 -5.32 -11.31 -11.69
CA GLN A 193 -6.53 -10.50 -11.86
C GLN A 193 -6.82 -9.61 -10.63
N GLY A 194 -6.57 -10.11 -9.41
CA GLY A 194 -6.70 -9.31 -8.19
C GLY A 194 -5.68 -8.18 -8.11
N TYR A 195 -4.42 -8.44 -8.46
CA TYR A 195 -3.39 -7.39 -8.51
C TYR A 195 -3.64 -6.36 -9.61
N GLU A 196 -4.12 -6.79 -10.79
CA GLU A 196 -4.50 -5.87 -11.86
C GLU A 196 -5.65 -4.95 -11.42
N LEU A 197 -6.67 -5.50 -10.74
CA LEU A 197 -7.75 -4.71 -10.15
C LEU A 197 -7.24 -3.69 -9.12
N ILE A 198 -6.33 -4.11 -8.23
CA ILE A 198 -5.68 -3.18 -7.27
C ILE A 198 -4.95 -2.06 -8.04
N GLY A 199 -4.19 -2.40 -9.08
CA GLY A 199 -3.48 -1.43 -9.91
C GLY A 199 -4.43 -0.43 -10.59
N ASP A 200 -5.58 -0.89 -11.09
CA ASP A 200 -6.62 -0.04 -11.69
C ASP A 200 -7.22 0.93 -10.67
N VAL A 201 -7.55 0.44 -9.48
CA VAL A 201 -8.13 1.25 -8.39
C VAL A 201 -7.13 2.30 -7.89
N ILE A 202 -5.87 1.92 -7.70
CA ILE A 202 -4.80 2.86 -7.31
C ILE A 202 -4.58 3.89 -8.41
N SER A 203 -4.55 3.49 -9.69
CA SER A 203 -4.43 4.43 -10.82
C SER A 203 -5.56 5.47 -10.82
N GLY A 204 -6.80 5.02 -10.59
CA GLY A 204 -7.95 5.90 -10.46
C GLY A 204 -7.85 6.83 -9.25
N ALA A 205 -7.30 6.37 -8.12
CA ALA A 205 -7.06 7.20 -6.95
C ALA A 205 -6.00 8.28 -7.21
N VAL A 206 -4.91 7.95 -7.90
CA VAL A 206 -3.89 8.93 -8.32
C VAL A 206 -4.53 10.03 -9.16
N VAL A 207 -5.28 9.66 -10.20
CA VAL A 207 -5.95 10.62 -11.08
C VAL A 207 -6.98 11.47 -10.32
N ARG A 208 -7.78 10.86 -9.45
CA ARG A 208 -8.80 11.59 -8.66
C ARG A 208 -8.19 12.61 -7.71
N SER A 209 -7.12 12.24 -7.01
CA SER A 209 -6.54 13.06 -5.95
C SER A 209 -5.67 14.18 -6.50
N PHE A 210 -5.05 13.97 -7.66
CA PHE A 210 -3.99 14.83 -8.14
C PHE A 210 -4.21 15.35 -9.56
N GLY A 211 -5.25 14.91 -10.25
CA GLY A 211 -5.63 15.35 -11.59
C GLY A 211 -4.98 14.55 -12.73
N VAL A 212 -5.46 14.86 -13.93
CA VAL A 212 -4.98 14.36 -15.24
C VAL A 212 -3.98 15.29 -15.90
#